data_AF-A0A1W9VIR0-F1
#
_entry.id   AF-A0A1W9VIR0-F1
#
_cell.length_a   1.000
_cell.length_b   1.000
_cell.length_c   1.000
_cell.angle_alpha   90.00
_cell.angle_beta   90.00
_cell.angle_gamma   90.00
#
_symmetry.space_group_name_H-M   'P 1'
#
loop_
_entity.id
_entity.type
_entity.pdbx_description
1 polymer ?
#
loop_
_entity_poly.entity_id
_entity_poly.type
_entity_poly.pdbx_seq_one_letter_code
_entity_poly.pdbx_strand_id
1 'polypeptide(L)'
;MNNKWWGSPRNLGASAPLQQLSQLFTEEPVLQKAEPLTVRIRGVMIKEDQDAAFFGDNDVIITTTFQFGSEPPVQRLHFMENEVPLGWVGDFFNDVILSTRDFKDKTLTLRVQVYDLDRVPSDLVEGVRAAASSSVVAFPHLATYAGAVAFTVPALLKLVDHLDNHDCILDERFKLEVAEPQTGHKLLQPGYYVGFKNPVSSGYALSQDLKVVTEQGEEFGDLSYAVLEVSRDYYAHHDWDIDQKVAKLVSELNGKGQSGKAALEFLRETLGGYAKMKKLQRTLALSNQEDRTEAEQELLDELLSDAELTPFLPNVV
;
A
#
# COMPACT_ATOMS: atom_id res chain seq x y z
N MET A 1 -13.72 23.91 -6.27
CA MET A 1 -13.83 23.00 -5.11
C MET A 1 -12.43 22.60 -4.72
N ASN A 2 -12.04 22.73 -3.46
CA ASN A 2 -10.70 22.38 -3.01
C ASN A 2 -10.74 20.97 -2.41
N ASN A 3 -9.94 20.05 -2.96
CA ASN A 3 -9.85 18.67 -2.48
C ASN A 3 -8.38 18.33 -2.22
N LYS A 4 -8.13 17.52 -1.19
CA LYS A 4 -6.80 16.95 -0.93
C LYS A 4 -6.48 15.75 -1.82
N TRP A 5 -7.50 15.03 -2.26
CA TRP A 5 -7.35 13.78 -3.02
C TRP A 5 -8.04 13.86 -4.37
N TRP A 6 -7.30 13.47 -5.41
CA TRP A 6 -7.73 13.48 -6.80
C TRP A 6 -7.38 12.16 -7.49
N GLY A 7 -8.09 11.83 -8.56
CA GLY A 7 -7.88 10.61 -9.35
C GLY A 7 -7.45 10.92 -10.78
N SER A 8 -6.77 9.98 -11.43
CA SER A 8 -6.37 10.08 -12.84
C SER A 8 -6.41 8.69 -13.48
N PRO A 9 -6.76 8.56 -14.78
CA PRO A 9 -6.73 7.27 -15.46
C PRO A 9 -5.36 6.61 -15.44
N ARG A 10 -5.32 5.29 -15.57
CA ARG A 10 -4.07 4.54 -15.71
C ARG A 10 -3.34 4.88 -17.02
N ASN A 11 -4.08 5.10 -18.09
CA ASN A 11 -3.52 5.52 -19.37
C ASN A 11 -3.43 7.04 -19.44
N LEU A 12 -2.22 7.57 -19.22
CA LEU A 12 -1.98 9.01 -19.12
C LEU A 12 -1.72 9.69 -20.47
N GLY A 13 -1.36 8.95 -21.52
CA GLY A 13 -0.78 9.57 -22.72
C GLY A 13 0.44 10.41 -22.35
N ALA A 14 0.45 11.70 -22.71
CA ALA A 14 1.46 12.66 -22.22
C ALA A 14 1.13 13.18 -20.80
N SER A 15 -0.15 13.45 -20.56
CA SER A 15 -0.71 13.82 -19.25
C SER A 15 -2.22 13.63 -19.26
N ALA A 16 -2.82 13.27 -18.12
CA ALA A 16 -4.26 13.19 -17.97
C ALA A 16 -4.78 14.07 -16.83
N PRO A 17 -5.96 14.70 -16.97
CA PRO A 17 -6.49 15.61 -15.96
C PRO A 17 -6.77 14.89 -14.64
N LEU A 18 -6.54 15.62 -13.54
CA LEU A 18 -6.95 15.20 -12.20
C LEU A 18 -8.46 15.41 -12.03
N GLN A 19 -9.14 14.36 -11.61
CA GLN A 19 -10.60 14.29 -11.50
C GLN A 19 -11.03 14.01 -10.05
N GLN A 20 -12.28 14.33 -9.74
CA GLN A 20 -12.83 14.06 -8.41
C GLN A 20 -12.99 12.56 -8.21
N LEU A 21 -12.66 12.08 -7.00
CA LEU A 21 -12.74 10.65 -6.68
C LEU A 21 -14.16 10.08 -6.66
N SER A 22 -15.20 10.92 -6.70
CA SER A 22 -16.60 10.49 -6.84
C SER A 22 -17.02 10.20 -8.27
N GLN A 23 -16.13 10.44 -9.24
CA GLN A 23 -16.35 10.24 -10.66
C GLN A 23 -15.49 9.06 -11.16
N LEU A 24 -15.95 8.42 -12.24
CA LEU A 24 -15.11 7.47 -12.95
C LEU A 24 -14.05 8.25 -13.73
N PHE A 25 -12.79 7.88 -13.57
CA PHE A 25 -11.68 8.51 -14.28
C PHE A 25 -11.08 7.61 -15.36
N THR A 26 -11.43 6.32 -15.37
CA THR A 26 -11.19 5.38 -16.47
C THR A 26 -12.52 4.95 -17.10
N GLU A 27 -12.47 4.37 -18.30
CA GLU A 27 -13.60 3.62 -18.87
C GLU A 27 -13.80 2.27 -18.15
N GLU A 28 -12.84 1.87 -17.32
CA GLU A 28 -12.93 0.65 -16.53
C GLU A 28 -13.94 0.82 -15.38
N PRO A 29 -14.73 -0.22 -15.09
CA PRO A 29 -15.68 -0.16 -13.99
C PRO A 29 -14.97 -0.14 -12.63
N VAL A 30 -15.73 0.24 -11.60
CA VAL A 30 -15.36 0.10 -10.18
C VAL A 30 -14.96 -1.36 -9.91
N LEU A 31 -13.99 -1.56 -9.01
CA LEU A 31 -13.51 -2.89 -8.63
C LEU A 31 -14.68 -3.78 -8.14
N GLN A 32 -14.74 -5.01 -8.63
CA GLN A 32 -15.76 -5.99 -8.26
C GLN A 32 -15.24 -6.98 -7.22
N LYS A 33 -16.17 -7.70 -6.58
CA LYS A 33 -15.81 -8.82 -5.72
C LYS A 33 -15.11 -9.91 -6.53
N ALA A 34 -14.22 -10.65 -5.87
CA ALA A 34 -13.38 -11.69 -6.46
C ALA A 34 -12.32 -11.19 -7.46
N GLU A 35 -12.33 -9.91 -7.84
CA GLU A 35 -11.23 -9.35 -8.63
C GLU A 35 -9.97 -9.21 -7.76
N PRO A 36 -8.78 -9.42 -8.35
CA PRO A 36 -7.52 -9.06 -7.71
C PRO A 36 -7.40 -7.54 -7.53
N LEU A 37 -6.70 -7.15 -6.46
CA LEU A 37 -6.44 -5.76 -6.14
C LEU A 37 -5.00 -5.61 -5.66
N THR A 38 -4.24 -4.74 -6.31
CA THR A 38 -2.93 -4.30 -5.84
C THR A 38 -2.90 -2.78 -5.75
N VAL A 39 -2.41 -2.28 -4.61
CA VAL A 39 -2.16 -0.85 -4.39
C VAL A 39 -0.67 -0.63 -4.22
N ARG A 40 -0.12 0.34 -4.95
CA ARG A 40 1.31 0.72 -4.90
C ARG A 40 1.46 2.19 -4.57
N ILE A 41 2.52 2.55 -3.86
CA ILE A 41 3.01 3.93 -3.81
C ILE A 41 3.98 4.13 -4.97
N ARG A 42 3.72 5.10 -5.84
CA ARG A 42 4.53 5.34 -7.05
C ARG A 42 5.58 6.42 -6.86
N GLY A 43 5.31 7.35 -5.97
CA GLY A 43 6.28 8.35 -5.56
C GLY A 43 5.68 9.41 -4.66
N VAL A 44 6.57 10.22 -4.11
CA VAL A 44 6.26 11.37 -3.28
C VAL A 44 7.06 12.54 -3.80
N MET A 45 6.41 13.67 -4.03
CA MET A 45 7.07 14.94 -4.24
C MET A 45 7.21 15.66 -2.90
N ILE A 46 8.45 15.96 -2.51
CA ILE A 46 8.81 16.68 -1.28
C ILE A 46 9.20 18.10 -1.66
N LYS A 47 8.45 19.09 -1.18
CA LYS A 47 8.67 20.52 -1.43
C LYS A 47 8.98 21.32 -0.17
N GLU A 48 8.66 20.79 1.01
CA GLU A 48 8.99 21.45 2.28
C GLU A 48 10.30 20.91 2.86
N ASP A 49 11.14 21.84 3.31
CA ASP A 49 12.28 21.62 4.19
C ASP A 49 11.81 22.03 5.59
N GLN A 50 11.72 21.08 6.52
CA GLN A 50 11.30 21.36 7.90
C GLN A 50 12.50 21.75 8.78
N ASP A 51 13.74 21.55 8.29
CA ASP A 51 14.98 21.98 8.92
C ASP A 51 15.20 23.48 8.69
N ALA A 52 14.40 24.26 9.42
CA ALA A 52 14.34 25.71 9.35
C ALA A 52 15.63 26.38 9.88
N ALA A 53 16.75 26.32 9.15
CA ALA A 53 17.82 27.31 9.28
C ALA A 53 18.81 27.38 8.11
N PHE A 54 19.28 26.27 7.53
CA PHE A 54 20.41 26.30 6.59
C PHE A 54 20.47 25.01 5.77
N PHE A 55 19.93 24.99 4.55
CA PHE A 55 20.19 23.96 3.51
C PHE A 55 20.40 22.54 4.09
N GLY A 56 19.47 22.11 4.95
CA GLY A 56 19.48 20.78 5.53
C GLY A 56 18.78 19.85 4.55
N ASP A 57 19.36 18.69 4.29
CA ASP A 57 18.66 17.67 3.55
C ASP A 57 17.78 16.87 4.53
N ASN A 58 16.53 16.57 4.16
CA ASN A 58 15.53 15.97 5.05
C ASN A 58 15.88 14.51 5.38
N ASP A 59 15.72 14.08 6.63
CA ASP A 59 15.83 12.67 7.03
C ASP A 59 14.46 11.99 6.84
N VAL A 60 14.18 11.51 5.62
CA VAL A 60 12.81 11.13 5.24
C VAL A 60 12.48 9.68 5.58
N ILE A 61 11.33 9.49 6.22
CA ILE A 61 10.63 8.21 6.30
C ILE A 61 9.31 8.24 5.51
N ILE A 62 9.03 7.17 4.76
CA ILE A 62 7.75 6.99 4.08
C ILE A 62 7.11 5.69 4.53
N THR A 63 5.95 5.83 5.17
CA THR A 63 5.10 4.71 5.58
C THR A 63 3.72 4.83 4.95
N THR A 64 3.06 3.68 4.79
CA THR A 64 1.63 3.66 4.46
C THR A 64 0.90 2.76 5.42
N THR A 65 -0.39 3.02 5.58
CA THR A 65 -1.29 2.14 6.33
C THR A 65 -2.48 1.81 5.46
N PHE A 66 -2.87 0.54 5.43
CA PHE A 66 -4.11 0.12 4.79
C PHE A 66 -5.03 -0.60 5.77
N GLN A 67 -6.33 -0.51 5.53
CA GLN A 67 -7.35 -1.14 6.36
C GLN A 67 -8.58 -1.48 5.51
N PHE A 68 -9.01 -2.74 5.54
CA PHE A 68 -10.30 -3.15 4.96
C PHE A 68 -11.40 -3.06 6.01
N GLY A 69 -12.52 -2.39 5.68
CA GLY A 69 -13.70 -2.33 6.56
C GLY A 69 -13.37 -1.99 8.03
N SER A 70 -13.70 -2.93 8.93
CA SER A 70 -13.41 -2.85 10.38
C SER A 70 -12.23 -3.72 10.82
N GLU A 71 -11.47 -4.28 9.89
CA GLU A 71 -10.29 -5.06 10.20
C GLU A 71 -9.19 -4.17 10.82
N PRO A 72 -8.22 -4.73 11.54
CA PRO A 72 -7.08 -3.95 12.03
C PRO A 72 -6.26 -3.34 10.88
N PRO A 73 -5.74 -2.11 11.06
CA PRO A 73 -4.87 -1.50 10.08
C PRO A 73 -3.52 -2.22 10.02
N VAL A 74 -2.93 -2.28 8.83
CA VAL A 74 -1.59 -2.81 8.60
C VAL A 74 -0.70 -1.69 8.07
N GLN A 75 0.37 -1.40 8.79
CA GLN A 75 1.36 -0.39 8.41
C GLN A 75 2.53 -1.03 7.68
N ARG A 76 3.09 -0.28 6.72
CA ARG A 76 4.25 -0.66 5.93
C ARG A 76 5.25 0.46 5.83
N LEU A 77 6.52 0.10 5.84
CA LEU A 77 7.63 0.99 5.52
C LEU A 77 7.99 0.81 4.04
N HIS A 78 8.21 1.92 3.34
CA HIS A 78 8.56 1.95 1.92
C HIS A 78 9.89 2.62 1.63
N PHE A 79 10.28 3.54 2.51
CA PHE A 79 11.47 4.36 2.36
C PHE A 79 11.99 4.83 3.72
N MET A 80 13.32 4.89 3.86
CA MET A 80 13.99 5.53 4.99
C MET A 80 15.41 5.90 4.54
N GLU A 81 15.72 7.19 4.50
CA GLU A 81 17.03 7.70 4.06
C GLU A 81 17.35 9.00 4.77
N ASN A 82 18.64 9.20 5.07
CA ASN A 82 19.14 10.47 5.56
C ASN A 82 19.40 11.41 4.39
N GLU A 83 19.40 12.72 4.66
CA GLU A 83 19.86 13.73 3.73
C GLU A 83 19.20 13.63 2.33
N VAL A 84 17.87 13.55 2.31
CA VAL A 84 17.07 13.52 1.08
C VAL A 84 16.84 14.93 0.55
N PRO A 85 17.26 15.24 -0.69
CA PRO A 85 17.02 16.55 -1.28
C PRO A 85 15.53 16.75 -1.61
N LEU A 86 15.10 18.01 -1.66
CA LEU A 86 13.78 18.36 -2.17
C LEU A 86 13.59 17.85 -3.60
N GLY A 87 12.41 17.31 -3.88
CA GLY A 87 12.06 16.78 -5.19
C GLY A 87 11.30 15.47 -5.13
N TRP A 88 11.40 14.72 -6.23
CA TRP A 88 10.68 13.47 -6.40
C TRP A 88 11.45 12.30 -5.77
N VAL A 89 10.76 11.56 -4.90
CA VAL A 89 11.22 10.31 -4.30
C VAL A 89 10.34 9.18 -4.82
N GLY A 90 10.92 8.24 -5.56
CA GLY A 90 10.21 7.09 -6.13
C GLY A 90 10.94 5.74 -6.00
N ASP A 91 12.20 5.75 -5.57
CA ASP A 91 13.04 4.56 -5.45
C ASP A 91 12.79 3.85 -4.12
N PHE A 92 11.59 3.29 -3.98
CA PHE A 92 11.20 2.54 -2.79
C PHE A 92 11.83 1.15 -2.80
N PHE A 93 12.30 0.70 -1.64
CA PHE A 93 12.74 -0.69 -1.50
C PHE A 93 11.57 -1.67 -1.64
N ASN A 94 10.36 -1.20 -1.37
CA ASN A 94 9.12 -1.89 -1.66
C ASN A 94 8.04 -0.84 -1.92
N ASP A 95 7.41 -0.91 -3.08
CA ASP A 95 6.37 0.03 -3.48
C ASP A 95 4.95 -0.54 -3.30
N VAL A 96 4.80 -1.83 -2.98
CA VAL A 96 3.50 -2.47 -2.77
C VAL A 96 2.97 -2.16 -1.36
N ILE A 97 1.83 -1.48 -1.30
CA ILE A 97 1.06 -1.20 -0.08
C ILE A 97 0.27 -2.46 0.31
N LEU A 98 -0.54 -2.98 -0.61
CA LEU A 98 -1.30 -4.21 -0.39
C LEU A 98 -1.49 -4.94 -1.71
N SER A 99 -1.63 -6.26 -1.63
CA SER A 99 -2.04 -7.09 -2.76
C SER A 99 -2.95 -8.21 -2.27
N THR A 100 -4.08 -8.41 -2.94
CA THR A 100 -5.03 -9.52 -2.67
C THR A 100 -5.53 -10.11 -3.97
N ARG A 101 -5.71 -11.44 -4.00
CA ARG A 101 -6.24 -12.18 -5.16
C ARG A 101 -7.77 -12.19 -5.23
N ASP A 102 -8.42 -12.07 -4.08
CA ASP A 102 -9.86 -12.27 -3.93
C ASP A 102 -10.37 -11.12 -3.06
N PHE A 103 -10.63 -9.97 -3.71
CA PHE A 103 -11.19 -8.82 -3.04
C PHE A 103 -12.63 -9.10 -2.59
N LYS A 104 -12.92 -8.99 -1.29
CA LYS A 104 -14.23 -9.30 -0.70
C LYS A 104 -14.92 -8.13 -0.06
N ASP A 105 -14.14 -7.11 0.27
CA ASP A 105 -14.59 -5.96 1.02
C ASP A 105 -15.35 -4.97 0.14
N LYS A 106 -15.93 -3.96 0.78
CA LYS A 106 -16.57 -2.84 0.08
C LYS A 106 -15.85 -1.52 0.30
N THR A 107 -14.84 -1.54 1.16
CA THR A 107 -14.20 -0.34 1.67
C THR A 107 -12.73 -0.62 1.91
N LEU A 108 -11.88 0.23 1.36
CA LEU A 108 -10.46 0.29 1.61
C LEU A 108 -10.12 1.67 2.15
N THR A 109 -9.52 1.73 3.34
CA THR A 109 -8.94 2.96 3.87
C THR A 109 -7.43 2.90 3.68
N LEU A 110 -6.87 3.99 3.16
CA LEU A 110 -5.44 4.18 2.94
C LEU A 110 -4.98 5.42 3.68
N ARG A 111 -3.76 5.37 4.22
CA ARG A 111 -3.06 6.51 4.79
C ARG A 111 -1.64 6.53 4.24
N VAL A 112 -1.18 7.68 3.79
CA VAL A 112 0.21 7.90 3.37
C VAL A 112 0.84 8.88 4.35
N GLN A 113 2.01 8.52 4.83
CA GLN A 113 2.71 9.20 5.90
C GLN A 113 4.15 9.43 5.47
N VAL A 114 4.52 10.69 5.31
CA VAL A 114 5.85 11.18 4.95
C VAL A 114 6.27 12.14 6.05
N TYR A 115 7.32 11.77 6.76
CA TYR A 115 7.85 12.58 7.85
C TYR A 115 9.32 12.87 7.58
N ASP A 116 9.70 14.08 7.93
CA ASP A 116 11.07 14.39 8.26
C ASP A 116 11.36 13.84 9.65
N LEU A 117 12.58 13.40 9.93
CA LEU A 117 12.93 12.79 11.19
C LEU A 117 14.25 13.35 11.68
N ASP A 118 14.18 14.35 12.54
CA ASP A 118 15.38 14.93 13.11
C ASP A 118 16.28 13.86 13.74
N ARG A 119 17.47 13.69 13.17
CA ARG A 119 18.58 12.90 13.73
C ARG A 119 18.34 11.39 13.75
N VAL A 120 17.85 10.82 12.65
CA VAL A 120 17.85 9.35 12.51
C VAL A 120 19.29 8.85 12.52
N PRO A 121 19.68 7.92 13.41
CA PRO A 121 21.03 7.37 13.41
C PRO A 121 21.33 6.69 12.06
N SER A 122 22.44 7.06 11.42
CA SER A 122 22.83 6.49 10.11
C SER A 122 22.92 4.96 10.15
N ASP A 123 23.36 4.37 11.27
CA ASP A 123 23.39 2.91 11.49
C ASP A 123 22.00 2.26 11.33
N LEU A 124 20.93 2.96 11.70
CA LEU A 124 19.56 2.48 11.54
C LEU A 124 19.14 2.52 10.06
N VAL A 125 19.47 3.60 9.35
CA VAL A 125 19.23 3.73 7.91
C VAL A 125 19.99 2.67 7.13
N GLU A 126 21.27 2.46 7.41
CA GLU A 126 22.06 1.39 6.81
C GLU A 126 21.48 0.01 7.10
N GLY A 127 21.05 -0.24 8.34
CA GLY A 127 20.42 -1.49 8.74
C GLY A 127 19.11 -1.77 8.00
N VAL A 128 18.27 -0.76 7.82
CA VAL A 128 17.03 -0.86 7.02
C VAL A 128 17.34 -1.08 5.55
N ARG A 129 18.29 -0.33 4.98
CA ARG A 129 18.73 -0.49 3.59
C ARG A 129 19.29 -1.90 3.32
N ALA A 130 20.11 -2.42 4.23
CA ALA A 130 20.68 -3.76 4.12
C ALA A 130 19.61 -4.87 4.18
N ALA A 131 18.52 -4.62 4.90
CA ALA A 131 17.41 -5.55 5.07
C ALA A 131 16.19 -5.21 4.21
N ALA A 132 16.32 -4.29 3.24
CA ALA A 132 15.21 -3.74 2.48
C ALA A 132 14.55 -4.77 1.54
N SER A 133 15.28 -5.82 1.17
CA SER A 133 14.75 -6.99 0.44
C SER A 133 14.02 -7.99 1.34
N SER A 134 13.98 -7.77 2.66
CA SER A 134 13.30 -8.63 3.63
C SER A 134 11.91 -8.09 3.96
N SER A 135 10.92 -8.98 4.05
CA SER A 135 9.56 -8.62 4.48
C SER A 135 9.50 -8.05 5.90
N VAL A 136 10.52 -8.31 6.71
CA VAL A 136 10.65 -7.82 8.09
C VAL A 136 10.77 -6.31 8.16
N VAL A 137 11.47 -5.70 7.20
CA VAL A 137 11.59 -4.24 7.12
C VAL A 137 10.33 -3.61 6.56
N ALA A 138 9.69 -4.26 5.59
CA ALA A 138 8.44 -3.79 5.00
C ALA A 138 7.28 -3.76 6.01
N PHE A 139 7.34 -4.53 7.09
CA PHE A 139 6.35 -4.56 8.17
C PHE A 139 7.01 -4.30 9.53
N PRO A 140 7.10 -3.04 9.99
CA PRO A 140 7.79 -2.70 11.23
C PRO A 140 7.34 -3.53 12.46
N HIS A 141 6.05 -3.86 12.54
CA HIS A 141 5.52 -4.70 13.62
C HIS A 141 6.03 -6.15 13.62
N LEU A 142 6.53 -6.66 12.48
CA LEU A 142 7.18 -7.98 12.41
C LEU A 142 8.63 -7.95 12.88
N ALA A 143 9.24 -6.77 12.95
CA ALA A 143 10.65 -6.61 13.31
C ALA A 143 10.97 -7.20 14.70
N THR A 144 10.07 -7.07 15.68
CA THR A 144 10.19 -7.66 17.04
C THR A 144 10.28 -9.17 17.07
N TYR A 145 9.80 -9.84 16.03
CA TYR A 145 9.69 -11.29 16.02
C TYR A 145 10.69 -11.97 15.07
N ALA A 146 11.26 -11.24 14.12
CA ALA A 146 12.15 -11.79 13.09
C ALA A 146 13.54 -12.18 13.59
N GLY A 147 13.99 -11.65 14.74
CA GLY A 147 15.34 -11.87 15.25
C GLY A 147 16.46 -11.40 14.30
N ALA A 148 16.11 -10.73 13.20
CA ALA A 148 17.04 -10.14 12.26
C ALA A 148 17.41 -8.74 12.76
N VAL A 149 18.67 -8.60 13.17
CA VAL A 149 19.32 -7.39 13.68
C VAL A 149 18.70 -6.87 15.00
N ALA A 150 19.05 -7.52 16.11
CA ALA A 150 18.63 -7.15 17.46
C ALA A 150 18.91 -5.67 17.85
N PHE A 151 19.71 -4.94 17.08
CA PHE A 151 20.07 -3.54 17.34
C PHE A 151 19.11 -2.51 16.70
N THR A 152 18.45 -2.82 15.58
CA THR A 152 17.63 -1.84 14.83
C THR A 152 16.15 -1.87 15.18
N VAL A 153 15.65 -3.02 15.65
CA VAL A 153 14.22 -3.26 15.89
C VAL A 153 13.59 -2.33 16.94
N PRO A 154 14.18 -2.12 18.13
CA PRO A 154 13.58 -1.22 19.12
C PRO A 154 13.62 0.25 18.67
N ALA A 155 14.61 0.61 17.85
CA ALA A 155 14.73 1.96 17.31
C ALA A 155 13.68 2.21 16.22
N LEU A 156 13.47 1.26 15.31
CA LEU A 156 12.44 1.35 14.26
C LEU A 156 11.03 1.45 14.84
N LEU A 157 10.70 0.62 15.83
CA LEU A 157 9.39 0.69 16.49
C LEU A 157 9.19 1.99 17.25
N LYS A 158 10.18 2.45 18.01
CA LYS A 158 10.09 3.75 18.70
C LYS A 158 9.89 4.88 17.71
N LEU A 159 10.62 4.87 16.60
CA LEU A 159 10.56 5.90 15.57
C LEU A 159 9.18 5.93 14.90
N VAL A 160 8.60 4.77 14.61
CA VAL A 160 7.22 4.65 14.11
C VAL A 160 6.17 5.08 15.15
N ASP A 161 6.35 4.70 16.42
CA ASP A 161 5.41 5.02 17.51
C ASP A 161 5.47 6.50 17.95
N HIS A 162 6.57 7.20 17.65
CA HIS A 162 6.80 8.60 18.03
C HIS A 162 6.83 9.57 16.83
N LEU A 163 6.26 9.19 15.68
CA LEU A 163 6.02 10.13 14.58
C LEU A 163 5.11 11.28 15.09
N ASP A 164 5.70 12.40 15.46
CA ASP A 164 5.01 13.60 15.94
C ASP A 164 4.54 14.46 14.75
N ASN A 165 3.47 15.21 14.93
CA ASN A 165 2.91 16.11 13.91
C ASN A 165 3.84 17.27 13.56
N HIS A 166 4.84 17.58 14.40
CA HIS A 166 5.80 18.66 14.15
C HIS A 166 6.64 18.41 12.89
N ASP A 167 7.02 17.17 12.60
CA ASP A 167 7.94 16.83 11.50
C ASP A 167 7.19 16.26 10.28
N CYS A 168 5.87 16.48 10.23
CA CYS A 168 5.00 15.97 9.19
C CYS A 168 5.17 16.74 7.87
N ILE A 169 5.63 16.06 6.82
CA ILE A 169 5.61 16.56 5.45
C ILE A 169 4.24 16.29 4.84
N LEU A 170 3.77 15.04 4.91
CA LEU A 170 2.48 14.58 4.39
C LEU A 170 1.87 13.54 5.34
N ASP A 171 0.66 13.75 5.83
CA ASP A 171 -0.08 12.74 6.58
C ASP A 171 -1.54 12.75 6.12
N GLU A 172 -1.80 11.95 5.09
CA GLU A 172 -3.06 12.00 4.36
C GLU A 172 -3.78 10.66 4.39
N ARG A 173 -4.99 10.69 4.96
CA ARG A 173 -5.89 9.53 5.05
C ARG A 173 -7.09 9.72 4.13
N PHE A 174 -7.44 8.66 3.41
CA PHE A 174 -8.66 8.63 2.61
C PHE A 174 -9.28 7.24 2.58
N LYS A 175 -10.59 7.22 2.37
CA LYS A 175 -11.43 6.02 2.29
C LYS A 175 -11.97 5.91 0.87
N LEU A 176 -11.81 4.74 0.27
CA LEU A 176 -12.34 4.35 -1.03
C LEU A 176 -13.41 3.28 -0.85
N GLU A 177 -14.45 3.33 -1.67
CA GLU A 177 -15.63 2.49 -1.56
C GLU A 177 -16.03 1.92 -2.92
N VAL A 178 -16.48 0.67 -2.93
CA VAL A 178 -17.16 0.10 -4.08
C VAL A 178 -18.62 0.58 -4.03
N ALA A 179 -18.88 1.65 -4.79
CA ALA A 179 -20.17 2.35 -4.84
C ALA A 179 -20.49 2.79 -6.27
N GLU A 180 -21.74 3.20 -6.50
CA GLU A 180 -22.12 3.78 -7.80
C GLU A 180 -21.48 5.17 -7.99
N PRO A 181 -21.08 5.54 -9.21
CA PRO A 181 -20.54 6.86 -9.50
C PRO A 181 -21.52 7.99 -9.16
N GLN A 182 -20.98 9.18 -8.89
CA GLN A 182 -21.76 10.41 -8.62
C GLN A 182 -22.66 10.35 -7.36
N THR A 183 -22.50 9.34 -6.52
CA THR A 183 -23.19 9.23 -5.21
C THR A 183 -22.52 10.05 -4.11
N GLY A 184 -21.41 10.73 -4.40
CA GLY A 184 -20.60 11.47 -3.43
C GLY A 184 -19.60 10.62 -2.65
N HIS A 185 -19.67 9.29 -2.78
CA HIS A 185 -18.65 8.38 -2.26
C HIS A 185 -17.38 8.46 -3.10
N LYS A 186 -16.21 8.30 -2.48
CA LYS A 186 -14.93 8.18 -3.19
C LYS A 186 -14.80 6.75 -3.70
N LEU A 187 -14.65 6.57 -5.01
CA LEU A 187 -14.74 5.27 -5.65
C LEU A 187 -13.40 4.52 -5.60
N LEU A 188 -13.45 3.22 -5.27
CA LEU A 188 -12.35 2.27 -5.43
C LEU A 188 -12.33 1.76 -6.88
N GLN A 189 -11.47 2.34 -7.70
CA GLN A 189 -11.37 2.02 -9.12
C GLN A 189 -9.91 2.03 -9.58
N PRO A 190 -9.54 1.34 -10.67
CA PRO A 190 -8.16 1.30 -11.14
C PRO A 190 -7.67 2.65 -11.71
N GLY A 191 -6.43 3.00 -11.39
CA GLY A 191 -5.69 4.15 -11.89
C GLY A 191 -4.90 4.86 -10.79
N TYR A 192 -4.58 6.13 -10.98
CA TYR A 192 -3.72 6.89 -10.08
C TYR A 192 -4.50 7.77 -9.12
N TYR A 193 -4.03 7.84 -7.88
CA TYR A 193 -4.59 8.67 -6.82
C TYR A 193 -3.51 9.62 -6.31
N VAL A 194 -3.80 10.92 -6.37
CA VAL A 194 -2.86 11.97 -5.95
C VAL A 194 -3.38 12.62 -4.68
N GLY A 195 -2.59 12.55 -3.61
CA GLY A 195 -2.86 13.14 -2.31
C GLY A 195 -1.95 14.32 -2.02
N PHE A 196 -2.51 15.52 -1.94
CA PHE A 196 -1.80 16.76 -1.63
C PHE A 196 -1.84 17.06 -0.14
N LYS A 197 -0.76 17.66 0.40
CA LYS A 197 -0.69 18.11 1.80
C LYS A 197 -1.83 19.04 2.18
N ASN A 198 -2.13 20.00 1.32
CA ASN A 198 -3.24 20.94 1.49
C ASN A 198 -4.26 20.81 0.36
N PRO A 199 -5.53 21.18 0.58
CA PRO A 199 -6.54 21.13 -0.46
C PRO A 199 -6.18 22.04 -1.65
N VAL A 200 -6.13 21.47 -2.85
CA VAL A 200 -5.87 22.21 -4.10
C VAL A 200 -7.14 22.33 -4.94
N SER A 201 -7.21 23.35 -5.79
CA SER A 201 -8.27 23.51 -6.79
C SER A 201 -8.13 22.50 -7.94
N SER A 202 -9.17 22.37 -8.76
CA SER A 202 -9.07 21.70 -10.07
C SER A 202 -8.16 22.47 -11.04
N GLY A 203 -7.79 21.85 -12.16
CA GLY A 203 -6.95 22.47 -13.20
C GLY A 203 -5.53 21.90 -13.28
N TYR A 204 -5.28 20.76 -12.62
CA TYR A 204 -4.01 20.06 -12.69
C TYR A 204 -4.15 18.74 -13.46
N ALA A 205 -3.04 18.24 -13.98
CA ALA A 205 -2.95 16.96 -14.65
C ALA A 205 -1.81 16.13 -14.07
N LEU A 206 -1.88 14.81 -14.22
CA LEU A 206 -0.79 13.89 -13.94
C LEU A 206 -0.06 13.58 -15.24
N SER A 207 1.22 13.92 -15.31
CA SER A 207 2.10 13.58 -16.45
C SER A 207 2.45 12.09 -16.49
N GLN A 208 2.92 11.61 -17.63
CA GLN A 208 3.42 10.24 -17.80
C GLN A 208 4.53 9.83 -16.80
N ASP A 209 5.30 10.82 -16.33
CA ASP A 209 6.36 10.62 -15.32
C ASP A 209 5.80 10.66 -13.89
N LEU A 210 4.47 10.60 -13.74
CA LEU A 210 3.74 10.62 -12.48
C LEU A 210 3.94 11.90 -11.65
N LYS A 211 4.33 12.99 -12.30
CA LYS A 211 4.41 14.32 -11.70
C LYS A 211 3.16 15.14 -12.00
N VAL A 212 2.69 15.89 -11.02
CA VAL A 212 1.58 16.84 -11.20
C VAL A 212 2.06 18.03 -12.01
N VAL A 213 1.29 18.42 -13.01
CA VAL A 213 1.56 19.57 -13.89
C VAL A 213 0.34 20.50 -13.96
N THR A 214 0.60 21.77 -14.27
CA THR A 214 -0.42 22.79 -14.53
C THR A 214 -1.03 22.61 -15.94
N GLU A 215 -2.09 23.36 -16.27
CA GLU A 215 -2.67 23.40 -17.62
C GLU A 215 -1.66 23.82 -18.71
N GLN A 216 -0.60 24.54 -18.32
CA GLN A 216 0.47 24.99 -19.21
C GLN A 216 1.59 23.94 -19.37
N GLY A 217 1.50 22.81 -18.66
CA GLY A 217 2.50 21.74 -18.67
C GLY A 217 3.69 21.96 -17.75
N GLU A 218 3.64 23.00 -16.89
CA GLU A 218 4.70 23.27 -15.92
C GLU A 218 4.55 22.37 -14.69
N GLU A 219 5.67 21.92 -14.10
CA GLU A 219 5.64 21.09 -12.88
C GLU A 219 5.00 21.87 -11.72
N PHE A 220 4.06 21.23 -11.02
CA PHE A 220 3.43 21.78 -9.83
C PHE A 220 4.46 21.94 -8.71
N GLY A 221 4.70 23.21 -8.33
CA GLY A 221 5.76 23.58 -7.40
C GLY A 221 5.31 23.88 -5.97
N ASP A 222 4.01 24.01 -5.71
CA ASP A 222 3.53 24.71 -4.52
C ASP A 222 3.55 23.88 -3.23
N LEU A 223 3.29 22.57 -3.31
CA LEU A 223 3.06 21.71 -2.14
C LEU A 223 3.58 20.30 -2.38
N SER A 224 3.90 19.59 -1.29
CA SER A 224 4.16 18.16 -1.34
C SER A 224 2.91 17.35 -1.67
N TYR A 225 3.11 16.24 -2.39
CA TYR A 225 2.05 15.31 -2.74
C TYR A 225 2.57 13.88 -2.89
N ALA A 226 1.70 12.89 -2.70
CA ALA A 226 1.99 11.49 -2.97
C ALA A 226 1.13 10.96 -4.13
N VAL A 227 1.68 10.03 -4.89
CA VAL A 227 0.99 9.32 -5.97
C VAL A 227 0.89 7.85 -5.63
N LEU A 228 -0.34 7.34 -5.62
CA LEU A 228 -0.65 5.93 -5.47
C LEU A 228 -1.21 5.37 -6.77
N GLU A 229 -1.01 4.08 -7.02
CA GLU A 229 -1.63 3.32 -8.10
C GLU A 229 -2.54 2.25 -7.51
N VAL A 230 -3.75 2.13 -8.04
CA VAL A 230 -4.65 1.00 -7.83
C VAL A 230 -4.75 0.23 -9.14
N SER A 231 -4.52 -1.08 -9.10
CA SER A 231 -4.54 -1.96 -10.28
C SER A 231 -5.28 -3.26 -10.00
N ARG A 232 -5.79 -3.88 -11.08
CA ARG A 232 -6.38 -5.22 -11.10
C ARG A 232 -5.34 -6.32 -11.33
N ASP A 233 -4.06 -5.99 -11.18
CA ASP A 233 -2.99 -6.97 -11.34
C ASP A 233 -2.70 -7.58 -9.96
N TYR A 234 -2.58 -8.90 -9.87
CA TYR A 234 -2.10 -9.54 -8.65
C TYR A 234 -0.57 -9.67 -8.67
N TYR A 235 0.11 -9.18 -7.63
CA TYR A 235 1.56 -9.27 -7.55
C TYR A 235 2.00 -10.54 -6.81
N ALA A 236 2.62 -11.45 -7.55
CA ALA A 236 2.66 -12.89 -7.26
C ALA A 236 3.68 -13.40 -6.24
N HIS A 237 4.23 -12.58 -5.34
CA HIS A 237 5.08 -13.13 -4.29
C HIS A 237 4.23 -13.75 -3.17
N HIS A 238 4.05 -15.07 -3.22
CA HIS A 238 3.28 -15.86 -2.24
C HIS A 238 3.68 -15.58 -0.79
N ASP A 239 4.98 -15.40 -0.53
CA ASP A 239 5.53 -15.09 0.80
C ASP A 239 4.98 -13.77 1.35
N TRP A 240 4.59 -12.83 0.48
CA TRP A 240 4.12 -11.51 0.87
C TRP A 240 2.65 -11.51 1.33
N ASP A 241 1.80 -12.35 0.74
CA ASP A 241 0.43 -12.53 1.24
C ASP A 241 0.44 -13.18 2.63
N ILE A 242 1.34 -14.15 2.82
CA ILE A 242 1.55 -14.77 4.14
C ILE A 242 2.10 -13.72 5.12
N ASP A 243 3.13 -12.97 4.75
CA ASP A 243 3.71 -11.94 5.63
C ASP A 243 2.72 -10.82 5.97
N GLN A 244 1.86 -10.42 5.03
CA GLN A 244 0.78 -9.48 5.28
C GLN A 244 -0.21 -10.03 6.32
N LYS A 245 -0.58 -11.31 6.22
CA LYS A 245 -1.46 -11.98 7.20
C LYS A 245 -0.79 -12.13 8.57
N VAL A 246 0.50 -12.45 8.61
CA VAL A 246 1.27 -12.52 9.85
C VAL A 246 1.35 -11.14 10.49
N ALA A 247 1.64 -10.08 9.73
CA ALA A 247 1.70 -8.69 10.20
C ALA A 247 0.37 -8.25 10.82
N LYS A 248 -0.74 -8.61 10.19
CA LYS A 248 -2.09 -8.34 10.71
C LYS A 248 -2.33 -9.02 12.06
N LEU A 249 -2.03 -10.32 12.19
CA LEU A 249 -2.16 -11.04 13.46
C LEU A 249 -1.25 -10.45 14.55
N VAL A 250 -0.01 -10.10 14.21
CA VAL A 250 0.93 -9.52 15.17
C VAL A 250 0.46 -8.14 15.65
N SER A 251 -0.10 -7.32 14.76
CA SER A 251 -0.72 -6.04 15.12
C SER A 251 -1.89 -6.24 16.09
N GLU A 252 -2.76 -7.24 15.86
CA GLU A 252 -3.85 -7.58 16.80
C GLU A 252 -3.33 -7.99 18.19
N LEU A 253 -2.20 -8.69 18.23
CA LEU A 253 -1.62 -9.17 19.48
C LEU A 253 -0.94 -8.07 20.30
N ASN A 254 -0.78 -6.85 19.77
CA ASN A 254 -0.18 -5.70 20.47
C ASN A 254 1.14 -6.06 21.19
N GLY A 255 1.99 -6.89 20.58
CA GLY A 255 3.26 -7.31 21.17
C GLY A 255 3.17 -8.29 22.34
N LYS A 256 2.00 -8.88 22.62
CA LYS A 256 1.82 -9.85 23.72
C LYS A 256 2.11 -11.29 23.25
N GLY A 257 3.24 -11.88 23.68
CA GLY A 257 3.56 -13.30 23.45
C GLY A 257 5.06 -13.64 23.54
N GLN A 258 5.40 -14.93 23.69
CA GLN A 258 6.80 -15.39 23.60
C GLN A 258 7.33 -15.12 22.19
N SER A 259 8.36 -14.28 22.14
CA SER A 259 8.92 -13.68 20.92
C SER A 259 10.13 -14.48 20.44
N GLY A 260 10.19 -14.81 19.15
CA GLY A 260 11.35 -15.46 18.54
C GLY A 260 11.10 -15.87 17.09
N LYS A 261 12.19 -16.01 16.32
CA LYS A 261 12.16 -16.41 14.90
C LYS A 261 11.33 -17.67 14.65
N ALA A 262 11.44 -18.66 15.54
CA ALA A 262 10.67 -19.90 15.46
C ALA A 262 9.14 -19.68 15.59
N ALA A 263 8.71 -18.68 16.36
CA ALA A 263 7.28 -18.36 16.48
C ALA A 263 6.74 -17.71 15.19
N LEU A 264 7.54 -16.88 14.51
CA LEU A 264 7.16 -16.36 13.17
C LEU A 264 7.16 -17.45 12.11
N GLU A 265 8.18 -18.31 12.09
CA GLU A 265 8.24 -19.42 11.12
C GLU A 265 7.03 -20.33 11.32
N PHE A 266 6.70 -20.68 12.57
CA PHE A 266 5.47 -21.42 12.88
C PHE A 266 4.20 -20.68 12.45
N LEU A 267 4.11 -19.36 12.69
CA LEU A 267 2.96 -18.55 12.24
C LEU A 267 2.86 -18.50 10.72
N ARG A 268 3.97 -18.33 10.01
CA ARG A 268 4.04 -18.35 8.53
C ARG A 268 3.62 -19.71 7.99
N GLU A 269 4.14 -20.81 8.54
CA GLU A 269 3.76 -22.16 8.16
C GLU A 269 2.27 -22.42 8.42
N THR A 270 1.78 -22.05 9.61
CA THR A 270 0.37 -22.21 10.00
C THR A 270 -0.55 -21.39 9.08
N LEU A 271 -0.20 -20.13 8.81
CA LEU A 271 -0.96 -19.27 7.91
C LEU A 271 -0.86 -19.70 6.45
N GLY A 272 0.28 -20.23 6.02
CA GLY A 272 0.44 -20.85 4.71
C GLY A 272 -0.50 -22.03 4.55
N GLY A 273 -0.55 -22.93 5.54
CA GLY A 273 -1.50 -24.04 5.58
C GLY A 273 -2.97 -23.57 5.58
N TYR A 274 -3.30 -22.56 6.40
CA TYR A 274 -4.64 -21.99 6.45
C TYR A 274 -5.04 -21.28 5.15
N ALA A 275 -4.11 -20.58 4.51
CA ALA A 275 -4.31 -19.94 3.22
C ALA A 275 -4.60 -20.97 2.13
N LYS A 276 -3.87 -22.09 2.09
CA LYS A 276 -4.14 -23.22 1.19
C LYS A 276 -5.52 -23.82 1.44
N MET A 277 -5.90 -24.05 2.71
CA MET A 277 -7.24 -24.53 3.06
C MET A 277 -8.33 -23.55 2.62
N LYS A 278 -8.14 -22.23 2.82
CA LYS A 278 -9.11 -21.22 2.37
C LYS A 278 -9.23 -21.16 0.85
N LYS A 279 -8.11 -21.29 0.13
CA LYS A 279 -8.13 -21.41 -1.34
C LYS A 279 -8.96 -22.63 -1.78
N LEU A 280 -8.76 -23.80 -1.15
CA LEU A 280 -9.56 -25.01 -1.44
C LEU A 280 -11.05 -24.80 -1.12
N GLN A 281 -11.37 -24.23 0.05
CA GLN A 281 -12.76 -23.91 0.42
C GLN A 281 -13.39 -22.94 -0.58
N ARG A 282 -12.64 -21.92 -1.04
CA ARG A 282 -13.12 -20.97 -2.04
C ARG A 282 -13.29 -21.63 -3.40
N THR A 283 -12.37 -22.52 -3.80
CA THR A 283 -12.48 -23.33 -5.03
C THR A 283 -13.77 -24.15 -5.00
N LEU A 284 -14.01 -24.91 -3.92
CA LEU A 284 -15.24 -25.69 -3.75
C LEU A 284 -16.50 -24.83 -3.73
N ALA A 285 -16.45 -23.67 -3.05
CA ALA A 285 -17.58 -22.75 -3.00
C ALA A 285 -17.92 -22.21 -4.39
N LEU A 286 -16.91 -21.81 -5.16
CA LEU A 286 -17.07 -21.36 -6.54
C LEU A 286 -17.56 -22.52 -7.42
N SER A 287 -16.94 -23.70 -7.39
CA SER A 287 -17.36 -24.87 -8.18
C SER A 287 -18.81 -25.30 -7.92
N ASN A 288 -19.33 -25.10 -6.71
CA ASN A 288 -20.71 -25.42 -6.35
C ASN A 288 -21.71 -24.27 -6.60
N GLN A 289 -21.24 -23.09 -6.98
CA GLN A 289 -22.09 -21.95 -7.31
C GLN A 289 -22.67 -22.12 -8.73
N GLU A 290 -23.99 -22.07 -8.88
CA GLU A 290 -24.67 -22.27 -10.18
C GLU A 290 -24.46 -21.08 -11.13
N ASP A 291 -24.59 -19.85 -10.62
CA ASP A 291 -24.40 -18.62 -11.39
C ASP A 291 -23.13 -17.89 -10.90
N ARG A 292 -22.10 -17.81 -11.75
CA ARG A 292 -20.84 -17.09 -11.46
C ARG A 292 -20.71 -15.86 -12.33
N THR A 293 -20.14 -14.79 -11.77
CA THR A 293 -19.66 -13.68 -12.60
C THR A 293 -18.42 -14.10 -13.39
N GLU A 294 -18.05 -13.32 -14.41
CA GLU A 294 -16.82 -13.53 -15.19
C GLU A 294 -15.58 -13.55 -14.28
N ALA A 295 -15.45 -12.57 -13.38
CA ALA A 295 -14.37 -12.51 -12.40
C ALA A 295 -14.34 -13.73 -11.44
N GLU A 296 -15.51 -14.26 -11.07
CA GLU A 296 -15.59 -15.47 -10.24
C GLU A 296 -15.16 -16.73 -10.99
N GLN A 297 -15.45 -16.81 -12.29
CA GLN A 297 -15.00 -17.91 -13.15
C GLN A 297 -13.49 -17.82 -13.41
N GLU A 298 -12.95 -16.63 -13.69
CA GLU A 298 -11.51 -16.41 -13.84
C GLU A 298 -10.75 -16.79 -12.55
N LEU A 299 -11.24 -16.38 -11.38
CA LEU A 299 -10.66 -16.78 -10.09
C LEU A 299 -10.71 -18.29 -9.90
N LEU A 300 -11.80 -18.96 -10.30
CA LEU A 300 -11.90 -20.41 -10.22
C LEU A 300 -10.85 -21.10 -11.11
N ASP A 301 -10.68 -20.65 -12.35
CA ASP A 301 -9.72 -21.21 -13.30
C ASP A 301 -8.27 -20.99 -12.81
N GLU A 302 -7.97 -19.83 -12.22
CA GLU A 302 -6.68 -19.58 -11.56
C GLU A 302 -6.46 -20.57 -10.40
N LEU A 303 -7.46 -20.76 -9.52
CA LEU A 303 -7.35 -21.67 -8.38
C LEU A 303 -7.20 -23.13 -8.81
N LEU A 304 -7.87 -23.57 -9.88
CA LEU A 304 -7.74 -24.92 -10.41
C LEU A 304 -6.37 -25.17 -11.06
N SER A 305 -5.74 -24.13 -11.60
CA SER A 305 -4.39 -24.19 -12.20
C SER A 305 -3.26 -23.96 -11.20
N ASP A 306 -3.57 -23.64 -9.94
CA ASP A 306 -2.58 -23.46 -8.87
C ASP A 306 -1.91 -24.82 -8.52
N ALA A 307 -0.62 -24.94 -8.87
CA ALA A 307 0.19 -26.12 -8.66
C ALA A 307 0.26 -26.56 -7.18
N GLU A 308 0.11 -25.63 -6.23
CA GLU A 308 0.10 -25.96 -4.81
C GLU A 308 -1.20 -26.62 -4.37
N LEU A 309 -2.31 -26.36 -5.07
CA LEU A 309 -3.63 -26.90 -4.76
C LEU A 309 -3.89 -28.21 -5.49
N THR A 310 -3.24 -28.44 -6.65
CA THR A 310 -3.42 -29.64 -7.49
C THR A 310 -3.44 -30.97 -6.71
N PRO A 311 -2.57 -31.21 -5.70
CA PRO A 311 -2.59 -32.47 -4.94
C PRO A 311 -3.86 -32.67 -4.08
N PHE A 312 -4.61 -31.61 -3.82
CA PHE A 312 -5.75 -31.57 -2.89
C PHE A 312 -7.08 -31.26 -3.57
N LEU A 313 -7.06 -30.87 -4.84
CA LEU A 313 -8.27 -30.71 -5.62
C LEU A 313 -8.92 -32.09 -5.78
N PRO A 314 -10.24 -32.23 -5.55
CA PRO A 314 -10.93 -33.44 -5.96
C PRO A 314 -10.66 -33.63 -7.44
N ASN A 315 -10.45 -34.86 -7.91
CA ASN A 315 -10.38 -35.14 -9.36
C ASN A 315 -11.70 -34.63 -9.97
N VAL A 316 -11.68 -33.42 -10.51
CA VAL A 316 -12.81 -32.82 -11.21
C VAL A 316 -12.84 -33.56 -12.55
N VAL A 317 -13.64 -34.62 -12.59
CA VAL A 317 -14.06 -35.31 -13.82
C VAL A 317 -15.27 -34.58 -14.38
#